data_AF-A0A5D2WDA3-F1
#
_entry.id   AF-A0A5D2WDA3-F1
#
_cell.length_a   1.000
_cell.length_b   1.000
_cell.length_c   1.000
_cell.angle_alpha   90.00
_cell.angle_beta   90.00
_cell.angle_gamma   90.00
#
_symmetry.space_group_name_H-M   'P 1'
#
loop_
_entity.id
_entity.type
_entity.pdbx_description
1 polymer ?
#
loop_
_entity_poly.entity_id
_entity_poly.type
_entity_poly.pdbx_seq_one_letter_code
_entity_poly.pdbx_strand_id
1 'polypeptide(L)'
;MHQLAFGIEKSNLPFIWVVRNRPVGEGQMNDIILSGYEKRVSKRGLVLRDWAPQLRILAHSSVRGFLTHYGWSSIIEALKYGRALILFSGGNSDQGLNARLLHGKKVGLEIERNEVDGLFTSDLVAATIRRVMVEPEGEVFKANAQAMREIFGNEELSNNYLNEFTRFIEEFSPSACHC
;
A
#
# COMPACT_ATOMS: atom_id res chain seq x y z
N MET A 1 10.05 2.47 -12.06
CA MET A 1 9.05 1.39 -12.24
C MET A 1 9.64 0.07 -12.69
N HIS A 2 10.57 0.02 -13.65
CA HIS A 2 11.21 -1.25 -14.06
C HIS A 2 11.86 -2.03 -12.90
N GLN A 3 12.58 -1.36 -11.99
CA GLN A 3 13.16 -2.00 -10.80
C GLN A 3 12.10 -2.64 -9.90
N LEU A 4 10.92 -2.02 -9.78
CA LEU A 4 9.80 -2.57 -9.02
C LEU A 4 9.25 -3.83 -9.70
N ALA A 5 9.01 -3.77 -11.02
CA ALA A 5 8.55 -4.91 -11.82
C ALA A 5 9.49 -6.12 -11.67
N PHE A 6 10.79 -5.88 -11.87
CA PHE A 6 11.82 -6.90 -11.76
C PHE A 6 11.98 -7.41 -10.34
N GLY A 7 11.80 -6.58 -9.32
CA GLY A 7 11.86 -7.04 -7.93
C GLY A 7 10.66 -7.91 -7.54
N ILE A 8 9.46 -7.55 -7.99
CA ILE A 8 8.27 -8.41 -7.84
C ILE A 8 8.50 -9.75 -8.56
N GLU A 9 9.05 -9.72 -9.78
CA GLU A 9 9.43 -10.91 -10.51
C GLU A 9 10.48 -11.73 -9.71
N LYS A 10 11.59 -11.13 -9.29
CA LYS A 10 12.67 -11.80 -8.53
C LYS A 10 12.24 -12.34 -7.17
N SER A 11 11.20 -11.78 -6.53
CA SER A 11 10.70 -12.28 -5.25
C SER A 11 10.21 -13.73 -5.33
N ASN A 12 9.87 -14.20 -6.53
CA ASN A 12 9.33 -15.53 -6.81
C ASN A 12 8.04 -15.88 -6.03
N LEU A 13 7.30 -14.87 -5.59
CA LEU A 13 6.02 -15.05 -4.90
C LEU A 13 4.83 -14.85 -5.85
N PRO A 14 3.65 -15.41 -5.52
CA PRO A 14 2.41 -15.06 -6.21
C PRO A 14 2.02 -13.61 -5.95
N PHE A 15 1.50 -12.93 -6.96
CA PHE A 15 1.10 -11.53 -6.84
C PHE A 15 -0.06 -11.15 -7.75
N ILE A 16 -0.75 -10.07 -7.38
CA ILE A 16 -1.64 -9.33 -8.27
C ILE A 16 -1.04 -7.93 -8.36
N TRP A 17 -0.73 -7.47 -9.57
CA TRP A 17 -0.18 -6.15 -9.81
C TRP A 17 -1.12 -5.33 -10.69
N VAL A 18 -1.66 -4.26 -10.13
CA VAL A 18 -2.50 -3.30 -10.85
C VAL A 18 -1.60 -2.21 -11.40
N VAL A 19 -1.53 -2.09 -12.72
CA VAL A 19 -0.73 -1.07 -13.40
C VAL A 19 -1.66 -0.09 -14.10
N ARG A 20 -1.49 1.19 -13.80
CA ARG A 20 -2.20 2.27 -14.48
C ARG A 20 -1.35 2.76 -15.62
N ASN A 21 -1.84 2.63 -16.84
CA ASN A 21 -1.19 3.25 -17.98
C ASN A 21 -1.52 4.74 -17.92
N ARG A 22 -0.49 5.59 -17.73
CA ARG A 22 -0.68 7.04 -17.86
C ARG A 22 -0.47 7.41 -19.32
N PRO A 23 -1.39 8.16 -19.95
CA PRO A 23 -1.10 8.77 -21.23
C PRO A 23 0.08 9.73 -21.02
N VAL A 24 1.17 9.48 -21.72
CA VAL A 24 2.11 10.55 -22.06
C VAL A 24 1.49 11.22 -23.28
N GLY A 25 1.59 12.54 -23.42
CA GLY A 25 0.91 13.30 -24.48
C GLY A 25 0.96 12.67 -25.89
N GLU A 26 0.03 13.09 -26.74
CA GLU A 26 -0.13 12.62 -28.14
C GLU A 26 -0.03 11.09 -28.32
N GLY A 27 -0.96 10.36 -27.72
CA GLY A 27 -1.25 8.97 -28.09
C GLY A 27 -0.17 7.93 -27.73
N GLN A 28 0.89 8.30 -27.02
CA GLN A 28 1.92 7.37 -26.56
C GLN A 28 1.62 6.87 -25.14
N MET A 29 1.27 5.59 -25.01
CA MET A 29 1.33 4.91 -23.72
C MET A 29 2.79 4.57 -23.41
N ASN A 30 3.36 5.14 -22.35
CA ASN A 30 4.55 4.55 -21.74
C ASN A 30 4.11 3.24 -21.10
N ASP A 31 4.37 2.11 -21.76
CA ASP A 31 4.17 0.80 -21.16
C ASP A 31 5.14 0.69 -19.98
N ILE A 32 4.60 0.83 -18.77
CA ILE A 32 5.34 0.77 -17.50
C ILE A 32 5.98 -0.63 -17.31
N ILE A 33 5.44 -1.61 -18.04
CA ILE A 33 5.81 -3.01 -18.04
C ILE A 33 6.53 -3.32 -19.35
N LEU A 34 7.77 -3.77 -19.25
CA LEU A 34 8.55 -4.19 -20.42
C LEU A 34 7.89 -5.35 -21.17
N SER A 35 8.10 -5.38 -22.48
CA SER A 35 7.61 -6.46 -23.34
C SER A 35 8.01 -7.84 -22.79
N GLY A 36 7.05 -8.76 -22.78
CA GLY A 36 7.23 -10.12 -22.29
C GLY A 36 7.19 -10.32 -20.78
N TYR A 37 7.07 -9.28 -19.95
CA TYR A 37 6.94 -9.43 -18.48
C TYR A 37 5.77 -10.34 -18.09
N GLU A 38 4.57 -10.06 -18.62
CA GLU A 38 3.37 -10.85 -18.34
C GLU A 38 3.57 -12.35 -18.67
N LYS A 39 4.27 -12.65 -19.78
CA LYS A 39 4.62 -14.02 -20.15
C LYS A 39 5.53 -14.67 -19.10
N ARG A 40 6.56 -13.97 -18.63
CA ARG A 40 7.51 -14.47 -17.61
C ARG A 40 6.85 -14.74 -16.27
N VAL A 41 5.84 -13.97 -15.88
CA VAL A 41 5.16 -14.10 -14.58
C VAL A 41 3.85 -14.90 -14.63
N SER A 42 3.35 -15.27 -15.82
CA SER A 42 2.03 -15.88 -16.07
C SER A 42 1.63 -17.04 -15.15
N LYS A 43 2.58 -17.83 -14.64
CA LYS A 43 2.31 -18.96 -13.74
C LYS A 43 2.02 -18.57 -12.28
N ARG A 44 2.32 -17.32 -11.88
CA ARG A 44 2.28 -16.87 -10.48
C ARG A 44 1.76 -15.45 -10.29
N GLY A 45 1.83 -14.63 -11.32
CA GLY A 45 1.47 -13.21 -11.28
C GLY A 45 0.29 -12.92 -12.19
N LEU A 46 -0.67 -12.17 -11.67
CA LEU A 46 -1.74 -11.57 -12.46
C LEU A 46 -1.46 -10.07 -12.60
N VAL A 47 -1.37 -9.59 -13.84
CA VAL A 47 -1.24 -8.16 -14.15
C VAL A 47 -2.61 -7.66 -14.58
N LEU A 48 -3.15 -6.69 -13.85
CA LEU A 48 -4.41 -6.01 -14.15
C LEU A 48 -4.11 -4.60 -14.64
N ARG A 49 -4.82 -4.15 -15.67
CA ARG A 49 -4.67 -2.81 -16.22
C ARG A 49 -5.78 -1.90 -15.70
N ASP A 50 -5.37 -0.68 -15.33
CA ASP A 50 -6.17 0.47 -14.91
C ASP A 50 -6.95 0.33 -13.59
N TRP A 51 -7.72 -0.76 -13.42
CA TRP A 51 -8.59 -0.95 -12.26
C TRP A 51 -8.61 -2.39 -11.75
N ALA A 52 -8.80 -2.53 -10.45
CA ALA A 52 -9.05 -3.80 -9.79
C ALA A 52 -9.98 -3.58 -8.58
N PRO A 53 -10.75 -4.60 -8.17
CA PRO A 53 -11.58 -4.53 -6.97
C PRO A 53 -10.72 -4.64 -5.70
N GLN A 54 -9.92 -3.62 -5.41
CA GLN A 54 -8.88 -3.61 -4.37
C GLN A 54 -9.39 -4.10 -3.01
N LEU A 55 -10.53 -3.58 -2.53
CA LEU A 55 -11.11 -4.01 -1.25
C LEU A 55 -11.44 -5.50 -1.24
N ARG A 56 -11.98 -6.05 -2.33
CA ARG A 56 -12.29 -7.49 -2.42
C ARG A 56 -11.03 -8.34 -2.46
N ILE A 57 -9.98 -7.86 -3.13
CA ILE A 57 -8.67 -8.52 -3.14
C ILE A 57 -8.08 -8.54 -1.73
N LEU A 58 -8.05 -7.38 -1.05
CA LEU A 58 -7.53 -7.27 0.32
C LEU A 58 -8.36 -8.05 1.34
N ALA A 59 -9.66 -8.21 1.13
CA ALA A 59 -10.51 -9.04 1.98
C ALA A 59 -10.21 -10.55 1.85
N HIS A 60 -9.61 -10.99 0.74
CA HIS A 60 -9.42 -12.41 0.47
C HIS A 60 -8.38 -13.05 1.40
N SER A 61 -8.65 -14.26 1.90
CA SER A 61 -7.80 -14.96 2.88
C SER A 61 -6.40 -15.30 2.36
N SER A 62 -6.26 -15.55 1.05
CA SER A 62 -4.97 -15.81 0.40
C SER A 62 -4.06 -14.58 0.29
N VAL A 63 -4.59 -13.37 0.49
CA VAL A 63 -3.78 -12.15 0.46
C VAL A 63 -3.22 -11.89 1.85
N ARG A 64 -1.89 -11.88 1.98
CA ARG A 64 -1.20 -11.70 3.26
C ARG A 64 -0.51 -10.34 3.41
N GLY A 65 -0.19 -9.69 2.30
CA GLY A 65 0.49 -8.40 2.32
C GLY A 65 0.10 -7.53 1.14
N PHE A 66 0.46 -6.26 1.24
CA PHE A 66 0.08 -5.24 0.29
C PHE A 66 1.23 -4.26 0.05
N LEU A 67 1.63 -4.12 -1.21
CA LEU A 67 2.63 -3.15 -1.62
C LEU A 67 1.94 -1.84 -2.01
N THR A 68 2.22 -0.75 -1.29
CA THR A 68 1.51 0.53 -1.45
C THR A 68 2.42 1.75 -1.35
N HIS A 69 1.98 2.86 -1.94
CA HIS A 69 2.76 4.09 -2.11
C HIS A 69 2.53 5.15 -1.02
N TYR A 70 2.41 4.75 0.25
CA TYR A 70 2.18 5.64 1.41
C TYR A 70 0.86 6.44 1.45
N GLY A 71 -0.10 6.17 0.55
CA GLY A 71 -1.42 6.77 0.65
C GLY A 71 -2.18 6.29 1.90
N TRP A 72 -2.62 7.21 2.76
CA TRP A 72 -3.30 6.88 4.01
C TRP A 72 -4.55 6.02 3.80
N SER A 73 -5.36 6.32 2.78
CA SER A 73 -6.53 5.51 2.43
C SER A 73 -6.13 4.06 2.16
N SER A 74 -5.10 3.83 1.36
CA SER A 74 -4.62 2.49 1.02
C SER A 74 -3.99 1.76 2.22
N ILE A 75 -3.34 2.48 3.12
CA ILE A 75 -2.84 1.93 4.39
C ILE A 75 -4.02 1.48 5.27
N ILE A 76 -5.03 2.33 5.46
CA ILE A 76 -6.22 2.03 6.27
C ILE A 76 -6.96 0.83 5.68
N GLU A 77 -7.17 0.77 4.37
CA GLU A 77 -7.83 -0.35 3.71
C GLU A 77 -7.10 -1.68 3.94
N ALA A 78 -5.77 -1.68 3.85
CA ALA A 78 -4.98 -2.88 4.10
C ALA A 78 -5.01 -3.31 5.57
N LEU A 79 -4.89 -2.35 6.50
CA LEU A 79 -4.94 -2.62 7.94
C LEU A 79 -6.33 -3.02 8.42
N LYS A 80 -7.41 -2.51 7.79
CA LYS A 80 -8.80 -2.97 7.99
C LYS A 80 -8.94 -4.48 7.76
N TYR A 81 -8.14 -5.06 6.86
CA TYR A 81 -8.10 -6.50 6.62
C TYR A 81 -6.88 -7.21 7.24
N GLY A 82 -6.08 -6.50 8.05
CA GLY A 82 -4.91 -7.05 8.72
C GLY A 82 -3.78 -7.47 7.79
N ARG A 83 -3.56 -6.75 6.69
CA ARG A 83 -2.52 -7.07 5.70
C ARG A 83 -1.22 -6.34 6.02
N ALA A 84 -0.12 -7.10 6.06
CA ALA A 84 1.21 -6.54 6.27
C ALA A 84 1.59 -5.61 5.11
N LEU A 85 2.28 -4.50 5.41
CA LEU A 85 2.57 -3.48 4.42
C LEU A 85 3.99 -3.64 3.84
N ILE A 86 4.11 -3.43 2.54
CA ILE A 86 5.39 -3.20 1.86
C ILE A 86 5.32 -1.78 1.30
N LEU A 87 6.09 -0.88 1.88
CA LEU A 87 5.94 0.54 1.63
C LEU A 87 6.90 1.00 0.53
N PHE A 88 6.36 1.74 -0.43
CA PHE A 88 7.10 2.27 -1.56
C PHE A 88 6.99 3.80 -1.58
N SER A 89 8.03 4.49 -1.08
CA SER A 89 8.08 5.95 -0.98
C SER A 89 8.26 6.58 -2.36
N GLY A 90 7.15 6.89 -3.03
CA GLY A 90 7.12 7.44 -4.39
C GLY A 90 7.52 8.91 -4.53
N GLY A 91 8.42 9.43 -3.69
CA GLY A 91 9.03 10.77 -3.83
C GLY A 91 8.16 11.97 -3.39
N ASN A 92 7.12 11.76 -2.58
CA ASN A 92 6.22 12.84 -2.14
C ASN A 92 6.43 13.19 -0.66
N SER A 93 6.33 14.48 -0.34
CA SER A 93 6.75 15.13 0.92
C SER A 93 6.11 14.62 2.22
N ASP A 94 4.93 14.00 2.18
CA ASP A 94 4.21 13.55 3.39
C ASP A 94 4.68 12.17 3.90
N GLN A 95 5.64 11.56 3.21
CA GLN A 95 6.08 10.18 3.42
C GLN A 95 6.84 10.00 4.74
N GLY A 96 7.54 11.02 5.24
CA GLY A 96 8.40 10.91 6.42
C GLY A 96 7.66 10.63 7.73
N LEU A 97 6.52 11.30 7.98
CA LEU A 97 5.75 11.10 9.22
C LEU A 97 5.00 9.76 9.20
N ASN A 98 4.43 9.40 8.05
CA ASN A 98 3.73 8.13 7.88
C ASN A 98 4.69 6.94 8.00
N ALA A 99 5.88 7.03 7.39
CA ALA A 99 6.93 6.02 7.53
C ALA A 99 7.34 5.85 8.99
N ARG A 100 7.57 6.94 9.73
CA ARG A 100 7.93 6.88 11.16
C ARG A 100 6.84 6.23 12.02
N LEU A 101 5.58 6.58 11.81
CA LEU A 101 4.46 5.99 12.54
C LEU A 101 4.31 4.49 12.24
N LEU A 102 4.33 4.11 10.96
CA LEU A 102 4.18 2.70 10.55
C LEU A 102 5.39 1.85 10.97
N HIS A 103 6.59 2.42 10.92
CA HIS A 103 7.82 1.79 11.42
C HIS A 103 7.73 1.58 12.93
N GLY A 104 7.29 2.58 13.70
CA GLY A 104 7.08 2.45 15.14
C GLY A 104 6.04 1.39 15.51
N LYS A 105 4.98 1.24 14.71
CA LYS A 105 3.95 0.20 14.88
C LYS A 105 4.36 -1.17 14.31
N LYS A 106 5.47 -1.25 13.57
CA LYS A 106 5.98 -2.47 12.93
C LYS A 106 4.89 -3.25 12.21
N VAL A 107 4.11 -2.59 11.35
CA VAL A 107 3.02 -3.21 10.55
C VAL A 107 3.47 -3.57 9.12
N GLY A 108 4.73 -3.29 8.80
CA GLY A 108 5.30 -3.49 7.48
C GLY A 108 6.72 -2.98 7.40
N LEU A 109 7.29 -3.07 6.20
CA LEU A 109 8.67 -2.66 5.91
C LEU A 109 8.72 -1.76 4.67
N GLU A 110 9.59 -0.76 4.72
CA GLU A 110 9.87 0.10 3.58
C GLU A 110 10.91 -0.51 2.65
N ILE A 111 10.72 -0.31 1.35
CA ILE A 111 11.77 -0.58 0.36
C ILE A 111 12.81 0.52 0.49
N GLU A 112 13.99 0.14 0.99
CA GLU A 112 15.12 1.05 1.17
C GLU A 112 15.51 1.73 -0.15
N ARG A 113 15.91 3.00 -0.02
CA ARG A 113 16.38 3.84 -1.10
C ARG A 113 17.73 4.40 -0.72
N ASN A 114 18.57 4.60 -1.71
CA ASN A 114 19.82 5.32 -1.54
C ASN A 114 19.50 6.77 -1.13
N GLU A 115 20.13 7.24 -0.06
CA GLU A 115 19.85 8.56 0.53
C GLU A 115 20.32 9.73 -0.36
N VAL A 116 21.28 9.48 -1.26
CA VAL A 116 21.89 10.50 -2.13
C VAL A 116 21.08 10.69 -3.40
N ASP A 117 20.73 9.62 -4.10
CA ASP A 117 20.06 9.67 -5.40
C ASP A 117 18.58 9.24 -5.36
N GLY A 118 18.10 8.75 -4.22
CA GLY A 118 16.72 8.29 -4.02
C GLY A 118 16.37 7.00 -4.78
N LEU A 119 17.34 6.34 -5.40
CA LEU A 119 17.14 5.14 -6.21
C LEU A 119 17.02 3.88 -5.36
N PHE A 120 16.35 2.89 -5.92
CA PHE A 120 16.21 1.55 -5.34
C PHE A 120 16.44 0.50 -6.42
N THR A 121 16.86 -0.70 -6.01
CA THR A 121 17.15 -1.80 -6.93
C THR A 121 16.06 -2.87 -6.87
N SER A 122 15.97 -3.66 -7.94
CA SER A 122 15.10 -4.84 -7.99
C SER A 122 15.44 -5.87 -6.91
N ASP A 123 16.71 -5.96 -6.50
CA ASP A 123 17.13 -6.88 -5.45
C ASP A 123 16.63 -6.42 -4.07
N LEU A 124 16.69 -5.12 -3.78
CA LEU A 124 16.10 -4.56 -2.55
C LEU A 124 14.59 -4.77 -2.52
N VAL A 125 13.89 -4.51 -3.63
CA VAL A 125 12.44 -4.79 -3.73
C VAL A 125 12.14 -6.26 -3.44
N ALA A 126 12.86 -7.20 -4.09
CA ALA A 126 12.65 -8.62 -3.90
C ALA A 126 12.93 -9.06 -2.45
N ALA A 127 14.02 -8.56 -1.87
CA ALA A 127 14.41 -8.83 -0.48
C ALA A 127 13.36 -8.33 0.51
N THR A 128 12.90 -7.08 0.39
CA THR A 128 11.86 -6.50 1.25
C THR A 128 10.55 -7.28 1.14
N ILE A 129 10.10 -7.61 -0.08
CA ILE A 129 8.90 -8.44 -0.29
C ILE A 129 9.05 -9.78 0.44
N ARG A 130 10.18 -10.48 0.29
CA ARG A 130 10.40 -11.77 0.96
C ARG A 130 10.49 -11.65 2.47
N ARG A 131 11.15 -10.61 2.99
CA ARG A 131 11.22 -10.34 4.44
C ARG A 131 9.85 -10.20 5.08
N VAL A 132 8.94 -9.49 4.42
CA VAL A 132 7.57 -9.30 4.93
C VAL A 132 6.73 -10.56 4.76
N MET A 133 6.89 -11.30 3.66
CA MET A 133 5.93 -12.34 3.26
C MET A 133 6.35 -13.77 3.64
N VAL A 134 7.65 -14.03 3.83
CA VAL A 134 8.22 -15.38 3.94
C VAL A 134 9.14 -15.53 5.14
N GLU A 135 10.03 -14.56 5.36
CA GLU A 135 11.03 -14.68 6.42
C GLU A 135 10.40 -14.60 7.83
N PRO A 136 11.03 -15.18 8.87
CA PRO A 136 10.50 -15.18 10.23
C PRO A 136 10.17 -13.79 10.78
N GLU A 137 10.95 -12.77 10.40
CA GLU A 137 10.72 -11.36 10.76
C GLU A 137 9.32 -10.88 10.32
N GLY A 138 8.82 -11.40 9.20
CA GLY A 138 7.52 -11.05 8.62
C GLY A 138 6.32 -11.41 9.50
N GLU A 139 6.46 -12.39 10.40
CA GLU A 139 5.38 -12.76 11.32
C GLU A 139 5.06 -11.66 12.33
N VAL A 140 6.04 -10.83 12.70
CA VAL A 140 5.81 -9.63 13.54
C VAL A 140 4.95 -8.62 12.78
N PHE A 141 5.27 -8.34 11.51
CA PHE A 141 4.50 -7.40 10.70
C PHE A 141 3.07 -7.87 10.49
N LYS A 142 2.89 -9.17 10.24
CA LYS A 142 1.57 -9.79 10.11
C LYS A 142 0.76 -9.71 11.40
N ALA A 143 1.34 -10.08 12.54
CA ALA A 143 0.64 -10.04 13.82
C ALA A 143 0.22 -8.61 14.18
N ASN A 144 1.10 -7.62 13.99
CA ASN A 144 0.78 -6.23 14.25
C ASN A 144 -0.27 -5.69 13.29
N ALA A 145 -0.17 -5.99 11.99
CA ALA A 145 -1.20 -5.62 11.04
C ALA A 145 -2.57 -6.23 11.40
N GLN A 146 -2.59 -7.49 11.84
CA GLN A 146 -3.80 -8.14 12.35
C GLN A 146 -4.36 -7.44 13.59
N ALA A 147 -3.52 -7.01 14.53
CA ALA A 147 -3.98 -6.25 15.70
C ALA A 147 -4.62 -4.89 15.29
N MET A 148 -4.10 -4.24 14.23
CA MET A 148 -4.69 -3.00 13.72
C MET A 148 -6.10 -3.19 13.13
N ARG A 149 -6.52 -4.43 12.82
CA ARG A 149 -7.89 -4.73 12.37
C ARG A 149 -8.93 -4.39 13.44
N GLU A 150 -8.60 -4.53 14.71
CA GLU A 150 -9.50 -4.18 15.82
C GLU A 150 -9.83 -2.68 15.87
N ILE A 151 -9.01 -1.85 15.23
CA ILE A 151 -9.21 -0.41 15.12
C ILE A 151 -9.82 -0.08 13.76
N PHE A 152 -9.13 -0.39 12.66
CA PHE A 152 -9.54 0.03 11.32
C PHE A 152 -10.66 -0.82 10.71
N GLY A 153 -10.90 -2.01 11.25
CA GLY A 153 -12.03 -2.86 10.90
C GLY A 153 -13.24 -2.69 11.80
N ASN A 154 -13.16 -1.86 12.84
CA ASN A 154 -14.26 -1.64 13.77
C ASN A 154 -15.19 -0.54 13.25
N GLU A 155 -16.32 -0.97 12.69
CA GLU A 155 -17.32 -0.07 12.11
C GLU A 155 -18.06 0.74 13.18
N GLU A 156 -18.26 0.20 14.37
CA GLU A 156 -18.86 0.93 15.49
C GLU A 156 -17.97 2.09 15.92
N LEU A 157 -16.68 1.84 16.13
CA LEU A 157 -15.70 2.87 16.45
C LEU A 157 -15.61 3.93 15.35
N SER A 158 -15.60 3.50 14.08
CA SER A 158 -15.61 4.42 12.94
C SER A 158 -16.86 5.31 12.92
N ASN A 159 -18.03 4.74 13.19
CA ASN A 159 -19.29 5.48 13.25
C ASN A 159 -19.32 6.44 14.45
N ASN A 160 -18.74 6.05 15.59
CA ASN A 160 -18.63 6.92 16.76
C ASN A 160 -17.79 8.17 16.44
N TYR A 161 -16.63 8.01 15.80
CA TYR A 161 -15.83 9.16 15.36
C TYR A 161 -16.57 10.04 14.35
N LEU A 162 -17.31 9.44 13.41
CA LEU A 162 -18.12 10.20 12.46
C LEU A 162 -19.21 11.00 13.17
N ASN A 163 -19.90 10.39 14.14
CA ASN A 163 -20.95 11.04 14.92
C ASN A 163 -20.41 12.18 15.78
N GLU A 164 -19.24 12.00 16.42
CA GLU A 164 -18.56 13.07 17.16
C GLU A 164 -18.19 14.24 16.25
N PHE A 165 -17.67 13.95 15.06
CA PHE A 165 -17.34 14.97 14.08
C PHE A 165 -18.58 15.70 13.55
N THR A 166 -19.67 14.99 13.26
CA THR A 166 -20.94 15.59 12.88
C THR A 166 -21.47 16.50 13.98
N ARG A 167 -21.47 16.06 15.24
CA ARG A 167 -21.88 16.88 16.39
C ARG A 167 -21.05 18.15 16.50
N PHE A 168 -19.73 18.03 16.36
CA PHE A 168 -18.83 19.19 16.37
C PHE A 168 -19.19 20.21 15.29
N ILE A 169 -19.50 19.77 14.06
CA ILE A 169 -19.91 20.68 12.97
C ILE A 169 -21.26 21.33 13.26
N GLU A 170 -22.23 20.57 13.78
CA GLU A 170 -23.55 21.07 14.12
C GLU A 170 -23.48 22.15 15.22
N GLU A 171 -22.66 21.92 16.25
CA GLU A 171 -22.41 22.87 17.34
C GLU A 171 -21.59 24.09 16.88
N PHE A 172 -20.75 23.94 15.86
CA PHE A 172 -19.95 25.02 15.26
C PHE A 172 -20.72 25.84 14.20
N SER A 173 -22.02 25.55 13.96
CA SER A 173 -22.84 26.30 13.02
C SER A 173 -22.87 27.79 13.40
N PRO A 174 -22.54 28.73 12.48
CA PRO A 174 -22.27 30.13 12.79
C PRO A 174 -23.56 30.88 13.15
N SER A 175 -24.01 30.70 14.39
CA SER A 175 -25.11 31.46 14.98
C SER A 175 -24.61 32.69 15.75
N ALA A 176 -23.36 33.11 15.54
CA ALA A 176 -22.70 34.16 16.32
C ALA A 176 -21.93 35.18 15.46
N CYS A 177 -22.43 35.51 14.27
CA CYS A 177 -22.15 36.80 13.64
C CYS A 177 -23.44 37.62 13.64
N HIS A 178 -23.81 38.14 14.81
CA HIS A 178 -24.70 39.31 14.86
C HIS A 178 -23.85 40.52 14.44
N CYS A 179 -24.16 41.06 13.25
CA CYS A 179 -23.73 42.40 12.84
C CYS A 179 -24.30 43.48 13.76
#